data_AF-A0A7X8K3X9-F1
#
_entry.id   AF-A0A7X8K3X9-F1
#
_cell.length_a   1.000
_cell.length_b   1.000
_cell.length_c   1.000
_cell.angle_alpha   90.00
_cell.angle_beta   90.00
_cell.angle_gamma   90.00
#
_symmetry.space_group_name_H-M   'P 1'
#
loop_
_entity.id
_entity.type
_entity.pdbx_description
1 polymer ?
#
loop_
_entity_poly.entity_id
_entity_poly.type
_entity_poly.pdbx_seq_one_letter_code
_entity_poly.pdbx_strand_id
1 'polypeptide(L)'
;MYKNRKLAWLVVLAMVFSIVAPLGVGTAAAEDTQYDMSDLVAELQEVYPYVDEIDKDDIRAARTKLQNLSDSEWTSVLDPLVTPLPDEVKNKLGDDGKSAQETLKQVALDAANIYYEDDAAVLEGRLNEFKNKHLSTFEALIGKDFTMNDLAEFLIAARSKLRSAAASEYETIYDLIVEGSNKAMVETMPELVKKAVQMAIDDNENNFSDFSGKLTDIGWSTGLLVEQHNVLVKAIGAPESEDELSLGQKAELALAKAWVRSEAVVEGGKKLTRAATNTLYEDTINVGDEVTYTLSIIGRKATGLVGFQPNPDSPIIRAESDKGTLKVTGLKEGTEQLIFYRDGEDCNAENDWIAKVNITVQKKTSSGGGGG
;
A
#
# COMPACT_ATOMS: atom_id res chain seq x y z
N MET A 1 22.79 9.66 -22.54
CA MET A 1 21.35 9.84 -22.83
C MET A 1 20.83 8.47 -23.24
N TYR A 2 20.34 7.67 -22.28
CA TYR A 2 19.67 6.35 -22.37
C TYR A 2 19.87 5.66 -21.01
N LYS A 3 19.08 6.06 -20.02
CA LYS A 3 18.90 5.34 -18.74
C LYS A 3 17.39 5.32 -18.51
N ASN A 4 16.86 4.21 -18.00
CA ASN A 4 15.45 3.98 -17.62
C ASN A 4 14.57 3.30 -18.70
N ARG A 5 14.79 1.99 -18.97
CA ARG A 5 13.93 1.14 -19.84
C ARG A 5 13.55 -0.22 -19.22
N LYS A 6 13.65 -0.41 -17.91
CA LYS A 6 13.54 -1.71 -17.22
C LYS A 6 12.48 -1.61 -16.13
N LEU A 7 11.54 -2.58 -15.97
CA LEU A 7 10.47 -2.77 -14.92
C LEU A 7 9.00 -2.86 -15.41
N ALA A 8 8.74 -3.78 -16.31
CA ALA A 8 7.49 -3.85 -17.01
C ALA A 8 6.37 -4.56 -16.20
N TRP A 9 6.37 -5.88 -16.11
CA TRP A 9 5.14 -6.61 -15.75
C TRP A 9 4.84 -6.69 -14.26
N LEU A 10 5.88 -6.59 -13.46
CA LEU A 10 5.81 -6.57 -12.01
C LEU A 10 5.16 -5.31 -11.47
N VAL A 11 5.15 -4.25 -12.27
CA VAL A 11 4.38 -3.05 -11.99
C VAL A 11 2.89 -3.30 -12.26
N VAL A 12 2.50 -4.12 -13.25
CA VAL A 12 1.10 -4.54 -13.40
C VAL A 12 0.67 -5.57 -12.37
N LEU A 13 1.52 -6.52 -11.96
CA LEU A 13 1.18 -7.45 -10.89
C LEU A 13 1.24 -6.82 -9.50
N ALA A 14 2.27 -6.04 -9.18
CA ALA A 14 2.31 -5.27 -7.94
C ALA A 14 1.22 -4.20 -7.89
N MET A 15 0.75 -3.69 -9.04
CA MET A 15 -0.36 -2.73 -9.07
C MET A 15 -1.77 -3.37 -9.27
N VAL A 16 -1.87 -4.63 -9.68
CA VAL A 16 -3.10 -5.44 -9.54
C VAL A 16 -3.18 -6.03 -8.12
N PHE A 17 -2.06 -6.42 -7.53
CA PHE A 17 -1.96 -6.74 -6.11
C PHE A 17 -2.09 -5.51 -5.24
N SER A 18 -1.69 -4.31 -5.70
CA SER A 18 -1.95 -3.08 -4.97
C SER A 18 -3.45 -2.95 -4.78
N ILE A 19 -4.28 -3.01 -5.82
CA ILE A 19 -5.76 -2.95 -5.73
C ILE A 19 -6.34 -3.90 -4.65
N VAL A 20 -5.62 -4.94 -4.24
CA VAL A 20 -6.11 -6.07 -3.47
C VAL A 20 -5.46 -6.21 -2.08
N ALA A 21 -4.27 -5.63 -1.85
CA ALA A 21 -3.61 -5.59 -0.54
C ALA A 21 -2.68 -4.38 -0.36
N PRO A 22 -2.71 -3.63 0.76
CA PRO A 22 -1.76 -2.55 0.96
C PRO A 22 -0.40 -3.18 1.18
N LEU A 23 0.65 -2.48 0.74
CA LEU A 23 2.03 -2.93 0.86
C LEU A 23 2.76 -1.97 1.81
N GLY A 24 3.05 -2.39 3.05
CA GLY A 24 3.71 -1.59 4.09
C GLY A 24 3.80 -2.24 5.50
N VAL A 25 5.00 -2.68 5.89
CA VAL A 25 5.79 -2.45 7.14
C VAL A 25 6.98 -3.42 7.01
N GLY A 26 8.22 -2.94 6.91
CA GLY A 26 9.38 -3.84 6.90
C GLY A 26 9.85 -4.25 8.28
N THR A 27 10.26 -5.52 8.44
CA THR A 27 11.45 -5.88 9.24
C THR A 27 12.25 -7.02 8.62
N ALA A 28 13.56 -6.75 8.47
CA ALA A 28 14.70 -7.69 8.43
C ALA A 28 14.72 -8.79 7.36
N ALA A 29 15.79 -8.74 6.55
CA ALA A 29 16.27 -9.84 5.71
C ALA A 29 16.29 -11.16 6.49
N ALA A 30 15.59 -12.16 5.96
CA ALA A 30 15.77 -13.55 6.35
C ALA A 30 16.95 -14.10 5.56
N GLU A 31 17.98 -14.55 6.28
CA GLU A 31 19.11 -15.27 5.73
C GLU A 31 18.68 -16.66 5.22
N ASP A 32 19.07 -16.98 3.98
CA ASP A 32 19.32 -18.32 3.44
C ASP A 32 18.16 -19.34 3.48
N THR A 33 16.92 -18.89 3.33
CA THR A 33 15.76 -19.76 3.08
C THR A 33 15.18 -19.51 1.69
N GLN A 34 14.90 -20.59 0.97
CA GLN A 34 14.13 -20.54 -0.27
C GLN A 34 12.78 -19.86 0.01
N TYR A 35 12.60 -18.64 -0.47
CA TYR A 35 11.36 -17.89 -0.32
C TYR A 35 10.19 -18.64 -0.96
N ASP A 36 9.06 -18.68 -0.26
CA ASP A 36 7.82 -19.28 -0.77
C ASP A 36 6.61 -18.34 -0.60
N MET A 37 5.42 -18.82 -0.99
CA MET A 37 4.20 -18.00 -0.95
C MET A 37 3.79 -17.63 0.49
N SER A 38 4.27 -18.36 1.51
CA SER A 38 4.00 -18.04 2.91
C SER A 38 4.73 -16.78 3.38
N ASP A 39 5.91 -16.48 2.83
CA ASP A 39 6.60 -15.22 3.11
C ASP A 39 5.81 -14.04 2.55
N LEU A 40 5.26 -14.18 1.34
CA LEU A 40 4.38 -13.18 0.76
C LEU A 40 3.09 -13.02 1.59
N VAL A 41 2.53 -14.11 2.13
CA VAL A 41 1.38 -14.04 3.06
C VAL A 41 1.72 -13.20 4.29
N ALA A 42 2.85 -13.48 4.94
CA ALA A 42 3.28 -12.73 6.13
C ALA A 42 3.38 -11.23 5.82
N GLU A 43 4.00 -10.91 4.69
CA GLU A 43 4.20 -9.54 4.20
C GLU A 43 2.89 -8.81 3.91
N LEU A 44 1.88 -9.49 3.35
CA LEU A 44 0.54 -8.94 3.13
C LEU A 44 -0.24 -8.75 4.44
N GLN A 45 -0.10 -9.68 5.39
CA GLN A 45 -0.77 -9.64 6.68
C GLN A 45 -0.25 -8.54 7.61
N GLU A 46 1.01 -8.13 7.48
CA GLU A 46 1.56 -7.01 8.24
C GLU A 46 0.86 -5.69 7.95
N VAL A 47 0.39 -5.52 6.72
CA VAL A 47 -0.12 -4.24 6.22
C VAL A 47 -1.63 -4.16 6.34
N TYR A 48 -2.31 -5.31 6.28
CA TYR A 48 -3.76 -5.38 6.33
C TYR A 48 -4.40 -4.60 7.50
N PRO A 49 -3.84 -4.60 8.72
CA PRO A 49 -4.38 -3.82 9.84
C PRO A 49 -4.42 -2.30 9.63
N TYR A 50 -3.73 -1.79 8.60
CA TYR A 50 -3.67 -0.36 8.29
C TYR A 50 -4.69 0.07 7.20
N VAL A 51 -5.45 -0.84 6.60
CA VAL A 51 -6.60 -0.47 5.73
C VAL A 51 -7.80 -0.15 6.62
N ASP A 52 -8.33 1.07 6.50
CA ASP A 52 -9.57 1.46 7.19
C ASP A 52 -10.78 0.71 6.58
N GLU A 53 -11.89 0.59 7.30
CA GLU A 53 -13.09 -0.06 6.76
C GLU A 53 -13.67 0.67 5.55
N ILE A 54 -13.63 2.00 5.52
CA ILE A 54 -14.08 2.77 4.33
C ILE A 54 -13.18 2.44 3.13
N ASP A 55 -11.88 2.39 3.36
CA ASP A 55 -10.88 2.03 2.35
C ASP A 55 -11.07 0.60 1.83
N LYS A 56 -11.47 -0.35 2.70
CA LYS A 56 -11.80 -1.73 2.31
C LYS A 56 -13.04 -1.77 1.41
N ASP A 57 -14.03 -0.93 1.64
CA ASP A 57 -15.24 -0.87 0.82
C ASP A 57 -14.93 -0.34 -0.59
N ASP A 58 -14.11 0.70 -0.71
CA ASP A 58 -13.64 1.21 -2.01
C ASP A 58 -12.89 0.12 -2.80
N ILE A 59 -12.02 -0.64 -2.13
CA ILE A 59 -11.31 -1.77 -2.75
C ILE A 59 -12.28 -2.87 -3.21
N ARG A 60 -13.26 -3.24 -2.38
CA ARG A 60 -14.29 -4.24 -2.74
C ARG A 60 -15.12 -3.76 -3.94
N ALA A 61 -15.47 -2.49 -3.99
CA ALA A 61 -16.22 -1.87 -5.09
C ALA A 61 -15.40 -1.86 -6.38
N ALA A 62 -14.12 -1.46 -6.31
CA ALA A 62 -13.20 -1.48 -7.43
C ALA A 62 -13.04 -2.88 -8.01
N ARG A 63 -12.84 -3.90 -7.17
CA ARG A 63 -12.78 -5.31 -7.60
C ARG A 63 -14.07 -5.77 -8.27
N THR A 64 -15.21 -5.43 -7.70
CA THR A 64 -16.52 -5.76 -8.30
C THR A 64 -16.65 -5.13 -9.68
N LYS A 65 -16.20 -3.88 -9.84
CA LYS A 65 -16.23 -3.19 -11.14
C LYS A 65 -15.22 -3.77 -12.13
N LEU A 66 -14.03 -4.17 -11.69
CA LEU A 66 -13.02 -4.87 -12.49
C LEU A 66 -13.58 -6.16 -13.13
N GLN A 67 -14.30 -6.96 -12.35
CA GLN A 67 -14.96 -8.18 -12.82
C GLN A 67 -16.03 -7.92 -13.90
N ASN A 68 -16.54 -6.68 -13.97
CA ASN A 68 -17.63 -6.26 -14.84
C ASN A 68 -17.19 -5.22 -15.88
N LEU A 69 -15.89 -5.08 -16.16
CA LEU A 69 -15.43 -4.27 -17.29
C LEU A 69 -15.93 -4.88 -18.61
N SER A 70 -16.34 -4.02 -19.52
CA SER A 70 -16.75 -4.38 -20.87
C SER A 70 -15.58 -4.91 -21.68
N ASP A 71 -15.88 -5.66 -22.74
CA ASP A 71 -14.84 -6.17 -23.66
C ASP A 71 -14.04 -5.04 -24.31
N SER A 72 -14.65 -3.88 -24.58
CA SER A 72 -13.94 -2.70 -25.11
C SER A 72 -12.97 -2.09 -24.11
N GLU A 73 -13.33 -2.06 -22.81
CA GLU A 73 -12.43 -1.59 -21.75
C GLU A 73 -11.24 -2.55 -21.61
N TRP A 74 -11.49 -3.86 -21.58
CA TRP A 74 -10.42 -4.86 -21.57
C TRP A 74 -9.52 -4.80 -22.79
N THR A 75 -10.10 -4.62 -23.99
CA THR A 75 -9.33 -4.47 -25.23
C THR A 75 -8.40 -3.27 -25.14
N SER A 76 -8.89 -2.13 -24.63
CA SER A 76 -8.10 -0.91 -24.47
C SER A 76 -6.90 -1.09 -23.53
N VAL A 77 -7.06 -1.89 -22.47
CA VAL A 77 -6.00 -2.22 -21.51
C VAL A 77 -4.99 -3.23 -22.08
N LEU A 78 -5.47 -4.23 -22.82
CA LEU A 78 -4.67 -5.41 -23.17
C LEU A 78 -4.06 -5.35 -24.57
N ASP A 79 -4.67 -4.66 -25.52
CA ASP A 79 -4.13 -4.50 -26.89
C ASP A 79 -2.67 -3.99 -26.88
N PRO A 80 -2.33 -2.94 -26.11
CA PRO A 80 -0.95 -2.44 -26.06
C PRO A 80 0.04 -3.43 -25.42
N LEU A 81 -0.44 -4.37 -24.61
CA LEU A 81 0.38 -5.43 -24.01
C LEU A 81 0.56 -6.62 -24.95
N VAL A 82 -0.49 -7.02 -25.67
CA VAL A 82 -0.46 -8.21 -26.53
C VAL A 82 0.19 -7.92 -27.88
N THR A 83 -0.06 -6.74 -28.45
CA THR A 83 0.48 -6.36 -29.76
C THR A 83 2.01 -6.55 -29.88
N PRO A 84 2.84 -6.07 -28.93
CA PRO A 84 4.30 -6.20 -29.02
C PRO A 84 4.84 -7.60 -28.73
N LEU A 85 4.02 -8.54 -28.23
CA LEU A 85 4.50 -9.88 -27.89
C LEU A 85 5.04 -10.61 -29.14
N PRO A 86 6.18 -11.31 -29.03
CA PRO A 86 6.65 -12.22 -30.07
C PRO A 86 5.60 -13.30 -30.38
N ASP A 87 5.54 -13.75 -31.64
CA ASP A 87 4.57 -14.78 -32.06
C ASP A 87 4.72 -16.08 -31.25
N GLU A 88 5.94 -16.46 -30.87
CA GLU A 88 6.17 -17.62 -30.00
C GLU A 88 5.49 -17.47 -28.64
N VAL A 89 5.53 -16.27 -28.05
CA VAL A 89 4.89 -15.98 -26.77
C VAL A 89 3.37 -15.94 -26.95
N LYS A 90 2.87 -15.27 -28.00
CA LYS A 90 1.44 -15.25 -28.33
C LYS A 90 0.89 -16.67 -28.41
N ASN A 91 1.51 -17.53 -29.24
CA ASN A 91 1.10 -18.92 -29.43
C ASN A 91 1.09 -19.75 -28.12
N LYS A 92 1.98 -19.44 -27.17
CA LYS A 92 1.99 -20.09 -25.84
C LYS A 92 0.86 -19.58 -24.92
N LEU A 93 0.42 -18.34 -25.11
CA LEU A 93 -0.71 -17.74 -24.40
C LEU A 93 -2.07 -18.06 -25.06
N GLY A 94 -2.05 -18.49 -26.32
CA GLY A 94 -3.19 -18.94 -27.12
C GLY A 94 -2.90 -18.83 -28.62
N ASP A 95 -3.65 -19.55 -29.46
CA ASP A 95 -3.35 -19.66 -30.90
C ASP A 95 -3.47 -18.34 -31.71
N ASP A 96 -3.92 -17.25 -31.09
CA ASP A 96 -4.00 -15.91 -31.67
C ASP A 96 -3.92 -14.79 -30.62
N GLY A 97 -3.84 -13.52 -31.09
CA GLY A 97 -3.79 -12.35 -30.20
C GLY A 97 -5.02 -12.21 -29.29
N LYS A 98 -6.20 -12.62 -29.76
CA LYS A 98 -7.44 -12.54 -28.97
C LYS A 98 -7.44 -13.53 -27.82
N SER A 99 -6.92 -14.73 -28.03
CA SER A 99 -6.75 -15.76 -27.00
C SER A 99 -5.72 -15.32 -25.97
N ALA A 100 -4.61 -14.69 -26.41
CA ALA A 100 -3.63 -14.10 -25.50
C ALA A 100 -4.25 -12.99 -24.63
N GLN A 101 -5.13 -12.15 -25.17
CA GLN A 101 -5.87 -11.17 -24.37
C GLN A 101 -6.76 -11.83 -23.33
N GLU A 102 -7.54 -12.84 -23.70
CA GLU A 102 -8.41 -13.54 -22.74
C GLU A 102 -7.58 -14.21 -21.63
N THR A 103 -6.44 -14.81 -21.96
CA THR A 103 -5.51 -15.37 -20.97
C THR A 103 -5.01 -14.30 -20.00
N LEU A 104 -4.54 -13.14 -20.49
CA LEU A 104 -4.07 -12.04 -19.62
C LEU A 104 -5.21 -11.41 -18.80
N LYS A 105 -6.41 -11.31 -19.36
CA LYS A 105 -7.62 -10.88 -18.64
C LYS A 105 -7.92 -11.81 -17.48
N GLN A 106 -7.89 -13.13 -17.69
CA GLN A 106 -8.13 -14.10 -16.62
C GLN A 106 -7.06 -14.04 -15.53
N VAL A 107 -5.78 -13.82 -15.88
CA VAL A 107 -4.72 -13.56 -14.89
C VAL A 107 -5.08 -12.35 -14.02
N ALA A 108 -5.49 -11.23 -14.61
CA ALA A 108 -5.86 -10.03 -13.86
C ALA A 108 -7.09 -10.25 -12.96
N LEU A 109 -8.10 -10.96 -13.45
CA LEU A 109 -9.31 -11.29 -12.68
C LEU A 109 -9.03 -12.23 -11.51
N ASP A 110 -8.21 -13.26 -11.73
CA ASP A 110 -7.82 -14.19 -10.66
C ASP A 110 -6.91 -13.53 -9.63
N ALA A 111 -5.99 -12.66 -10.04
CA ALA A 111 -5.18 -11.88 -9.12
C ALA A 111 -6.05 -10.98 -8.24
N ALA A 112 -7.10 -10.37 -8.80
CA ALA A 112 -8.08 -9.59 -8.06
C ALA A 112 -8.87 -10.40 -7.01
N ASN A 113 -8.90 -11.73 -7.16
CA ASN A 113 -9.53 -12.64 -6.21
C ASN A 113 -8.58 -13.09 -5.08
N ILE A 114 -7.32 -12.65 -5.06
CA ILE A 114 -6.40 -12.87 -3.94
C ILE A 114 -6.62 -11.77 -2.90
N TYR A 115 -7.87 -11.59 -2.49
CA TYR A 115 -8.28 -10.48 -1.63
C TYR A 115 -7.94 -10.67 -0.18
N TYR A 116 -7.97 -9.53 0.53
CA TYR A 116 -7.90 -9.41 1.98
C TYR A 116 -8.52 -10.57 2.73
N GLU A 117 -7.68 -11.23 3.50
CA GLU A 117 -8.07 -12.37 4.31
C GLU A 117 -7.27 -12.35 5.60
N ASP A 118 -7.97 -12.30 6.72
CA ASP A 118 -7.37 -12.36 8.06
C ASP A 118 -6.78 -13.74 8.35
N ASP A 119 -7.30 -14.77 7.69
CA ASP A 119 -6.81 -16.14 7.78
C ASP A 119 -5.61 -16.36 6.83
N ALA A 120 -4.42 -16.47 7.43
CA ALA A 120 -3.17 -16.71 6.72
C ALA A 120 -3.24 -17.94 5.81
N ALA A 121 -3.86 -19.03 6.28
CA ALA A 121 -3.92 -20.29 5.54
C ALA A 121 -4.84 -20.17 4.32
N VAL A 122 -5.92 -19.40 4.43
CA VAL A 122 -6.82 -19.13 3.30
C VAL A 122 -6.12 -18.24 2.26
N LEU A 123 -5.39 -17.21 2.69
CA LEU A 123 -4.62 -16.34 1.80
C LEU A 123 -3.52 -17.13 1.06
N GLU A 124 -2.77 -17.95 1.79
CA GLU A 124 -1.74 -18.84 1.25
C GLU A 124 -2.33 -19.82 0.23
N GLY A 125 -3.49 -20.41 0.54
CA GLY A 125 -4.22 -21.29 -0.39
C GLY A 125 -4.56 -20.60 -1.70
N ARG A 126 -5.07 -19.36 -1.66
CA ARG A 126 -5.39 -18.56 -2.86
C ARG A 126 -4.15 -18.21 -3.67
N LEU A 127 -3.05 -17.80 -3.01
CA LEU A 127 -1.78 -17.51 -3.67
C LEU A 127 -1.22 -18.75 -4.38
N ASN A 128 -1.26 -19.90 -3.73
CA ASN A 128 -0.83 -21.17 -4.32
C ASN A 128 -1.74 -21.61 -5.48
N GLU A 129 -3.05 -21.43 -5.36
CA GLU A 129 -3.99 -21.70 -6.46
C GLU A 129 -3.70 -20.81 -7.68
N PHE A 130 -3.52 -19.50 -7.46
CA PHE A 130 -3.14 -18.56 -8.51
C PHE A 130 -1.83 -18.96 -9.18
N LYS A 131 -0.80 -19.26 -8.38
CA LYS A 131 0.51 -19.72 -8.84
C LYS A 131 0.36 -20.94 -9.75
N ASN A 132 -0.35 -21.97 -9.28
CA ASN A 132 -0.49 -23.22 -10.01
C ASN A 132 -1.32 -23.06 -11.29
N LYS A 133 -2.36 -22.22 -11.26
CA LYS A 133 -3.24 -21.97 -12.40
C LYS A 133 -2.53 -21.20 -13.52
N HIS A 134 -1.66 -20.25 -13.17
CA HIS A 134 -1.04 -19.32 -14.13
C HIS A 134 0.44 -19.58 -14.40
N LEU A 135 0.99 -20.69 -13.89
CA LEU A 135 2.40 -21.04 -14.10
C LEU A 135 2.78 -21.09 -15.58
N SER A 136 1.97 -21.71 -16.44
CA SER A 136 2.25 -21.81 -17.88
C SER A 136 2.25 -20.44 -18.56
N THR A 137 1.31 -19.57 -18.18
CA THR A 137 1.24 -18.18 -18.64
C THR A 137 2.49 -17.41 -18.23
N PHE A 138 2.92 -17.57 -16.99
CA PHE A 138 4.12 -16.93 -16.47
C PHE A 138 5.38 -17.41 -17.18
N GLU A 139 5.55 -18.73 -17.35
CA GLU A 139 6.67 -19.32 -18.08
C GLU A 139 6.70 -18.88 -19.54
N ALA A 140 5.53 -18.67 -20.17
CA ALA A 140 5.45 -18.17 -21.54
C ALA A 140 5.97 -16.73 -21.66
N LEU A 141 5.71 -15.89 -20.65
CA LEU A 141 6.10 -14.47 -20.64
C LEU A 141 7.56 -14.26 -20.20
N ILE A 142 8.00 -14.98 -19.17
CA ILE A 142 9.24 -14.70 -18.42
C ILE A 142 10.30 -15.80 -18.64
N GLY A 143 9.90 -16.96 -19.16
CA GLY A 143 10.74 -18.14 -19.27
C GLY A 143 10.80 -18.94 -17.97
N LYS A 144 11.54 -20.05 -17.98
CA LYS A 144 11.61 -21.00 -16.87
C LYS A 144 12.70 -20.71 -15.85
N ASP A 145 13.67 -19.86 -16.21
CA ASP A 145 14.83 -19.55 -15.36
C ASP A 145 14.50 -18.56 -14.25
N PHE A 146 13.31 -17.97 -14.27
CA PHE A 146 12.79 -17.11 -13.21
C PHE A 146 11.42 -17.66 -12.84
N THR A 147 11.26 -18.09 -11.58
CA THR A 147 10.10 -18.82 -11.09
C THR A 147 9.06 -17.90 -10.46
N MET A 148 7.86 -18.41 -10.17
CA MET A 148 6.85 -17.64 -9.41
C MET A 148 7.24 -17.44 -7.94
N ASN A 149 8.19 -18.21 -7.41
CA ASN A 149 8.76 -17.92 -6.09
C ASN A 149 9.75 -16.75 -6.19
N ASP A 150 10.58 -16.71 -7.22
CA ASP A 150 11.48 -15.59 -7.49
C ASP A 150 10.68 -14.29 -7.72
N LEU A 151 9.49 -14.40 -8.32
CA LEU A 151 8.53 -13.31 -8.40
C LEU A 151 8.05 -12.84 -7.02
N ALA A 152 7.72 -13.76 -6.11
CA ALA A 152 7.30 -13.43 -4.75
C ALA A 152 8.44 -12.76 -3.97
N GLU A 153 9.65 -13.30 -4.04
CA GLU A 153 10.85 -12.71 -3.43
C GLU A 153 11.12 -11.30 -3.98
N PHE A 154 10.99 -11.13 -5.29
CA PHE A 154 11.15 -9.83 -5.92
C PHE A 154 10.10 -8.81 -5.46
N LEU A 155 8.83 -9.23 -5.27
CA LEU A 155 7.77 -8.36 -4.74
C LEU A 155 8.12 -7.88 -3.32
N ILE A 156 8.60 -8.79 -2.47
CA ILE A 156 9.05 -8.49 -1.10
C ILE A 156 10.24 -7.53 -1.14
N ALA A 157 11.23 -7.80 -1.99
CA ALA A 157 12.39 -6.93 -2.16
C ALA A 157 11.97 -5.53 -2.63
N ALA A 158 11.08 -5.41 -3.63
CA ALA A 158 10.57 -4.14 -4.10
C ALA A 158 9.82 -3.37 -3.01
N ARG A 159 8.95 -4.03 -2.23
CA ARG A 159 8.28 -3.45 -1.07
C ARG A 159 9.29 -2.88 -0.07
N SER A 160 10.34 -3.63 0.26
CA SER A 160 11.38 -3.18 1.20
C SER A 160 12.08 -1.89 0.75
N LYS A 161 12.08 -1.59 -0.55
CA LYS A 161 12.65 -0.36 -1.11
C LYS A 161 11.70 0.83 -1.15
N LEU A 162 10.39 0.68 -0.89
CA LEU A 162 9.42 1.78 -0.94
C LEU A 162 9.84 2.98 -0.08
N ARG A 163 10.25 2.72 1.17
CA ARG A 163 10.74 3.76 2.08
C ARG A 163 11.98 4.47 1.54
N SER A 164 12.92 3.72 0.95
CA SER A 164 14.14 4.26 0.35
C SER A 164 13.83 5.08 -0.91
N ALA A 165 12.87 4.62 -1.71
CA ALA A 165 12.38 5.32 -2.89
C ALA A 165 11.74 6.66 -2.48
N ALA A 166 10.89 6.66 -1.45
CA ALA A 166 10.25 7.86 -0.93
C ALA A 166 11.27 8.86 -0.39
N ALA A 167 12.26 8.37 0.37
CA ALA A 167 13.34 9.19 0.91
C ALA A 167 14.23 9.83 -0.18
N SER A 168 14.26 9.27 -1.39
CA SER A 168 15.07 9.77 -2.51
C SER A 168 14.38 10.82 -3.39
N GLU A 169 13.06 10.99 -3.26
CA GLU A 169 12.23 12.05 -3.90
C GLU A 169 11.70 13.00 -2.81
N TYR A 170 12.56 13.29 -1.84
CA TYR A 170 12.14 13.69 -0.49
C TYR A 170 11.15 14.86 -0.45
N GLU A 171 11.46 15.99 -1.08
CA GLU A 171 10.61 17.19 -1.02
C GLU A 171 9.22 16.88 -1.61
N THR A 172 9.18 16.25 -2.77
CA THR A 172 7.91 15.94 -3.46
C THR A 172 7.06 14.91 -2.72
N ILE A 173 7.66 13.82 -2.23
CA ILE A 173 6.91 12.71 -1.62
C ILE A 173 6.54 12.99 -0.17
N TYR A 174 7.42 13.64 0.59
CA TYR A 174 7.13 13.90 1.99
C TYR A 174 6.01 14.92 2.15
N ASP A 175 6.06 16.02 1.39
CA ASP A 175 5.00 17.04 1.37
C ASP A 175 3.68 16.41 0.93
N LEU A 176 3.72 15.53 -0.08
CA LEU A 176 2.54 14.79 -0.52
C LEU A 176 1.90 13.90 0.57
N ILE A 177 2.73 13.26 1.40
CA ILE A 177 2.28 12.37 2.47
C ILE A 177 1.67 13.14 3.64
N VAL A 178 2.17 14.34 3.96
CA VAL A 178 1.71 15.12 5.12
C VAL A 178 0.61 16.13 4.78
N GLU A 179 0.69 16.78 3.61
CA GLU A 179 -0.18 17.89 3.20
C GLU A 179 -0.68 17.80 1.74
N GLY A 180 -0.37 16.73 1.02
CA GLY A 180 -0.81 16.55 -0.37
C GLY A 180 -2.28 16.15 -0.50
N SER A 181 -2.93 16.57 -1.59
CA SER A 181 -4.30 16.15 -1.90
C SER A 181 -4.40 14.65 -2.20
N ASN A 182 -5.61 14.09 -2.04
CA ASN A 182 -5.92 12.71 -2.40
C ASN A 182 -5.57 12.39 -3.88
N LYS A 183 -5.90 13.31 -4.79
CA LYS A 183 -5.61 13.15 -6.23
C LYS A 183 -4.12 13.11 -6.54
N ALA A 184 -3.35 14.03 -5.95
CA ALA A 184 -1.89 14.03 -6.11
C ALA A 184 -1.24 12.76 -5.55
N MET A 185 -1.81 12.19 -4.48
CA MET A 185 -1.32 10.95 -3.87
C MET A 185 -1.46 9.77 -4.84
N VAL A 186 -2.64 9.63 -5.46
CA VAL A 186 -2.92 8.59 -6.45
C VAL A 186 -2.05 8.74 -7.70
N GLU A 187 -1.83 9.96 -8.19
CA GLU A 187 -1.01 10.19 -9.39
C GLU A 187 0.47 9.88 -9.17
N THR A 188 0.96 10.03 -7.93
CA THR A 188 2.39 9.90 -7.62
C THR A 188 2.77 8.49 -7.17
N MET A 189 1.86 7.76 -6.52
CA MET A 189 2.16 6.44 -5.94
C MET A 189 2.65 5.40 -6.97
N PRO A 190 2.08 5.30 -8.19
CA PRO A 190 2.60 4.39 -9.23
C PRO A 190 4.06 4.65 -9.60
N GLU A 191 4.48 5.92 -9.67
CA GLU A 191 5.86 6.28 -9.96
C GLU A 191 6.80 5.98 -8.78
N LEU A 192 6.31 6.11 -7.54
CA LEU A 192 7.04 5.68 -6.35
C LEU A 192 7.27 4.17 -6.32
N VAL A 193 6.23 3.37 -6.61
CA VAL A 193 6.32 1.91 -6.71
C VAL A 193 7.33 1.51 -7.80
N LYS A 194 7.22 2.11 -8.98
CA LYS A 194 8.20 1.92 -10.07
C LYS A 194 9.63 2.23 -9.62
N LYS A 195 9.85 3.28 -8.84
CA LYS A 195 11.20 3.60 -8.32
C LYS A 195 11.69 2.55 -7.32
N ALA A 196 10.85 2.10 -6.40
CA ALA A 196 11.19 1.08 -5.41
C ALA A 196 11.56 -0.25 -6.07
N VAL A 197 10.77 -0.66 -7.06
CA VAL A 197 11.05 -1.86 -7.85
C VAL A 197 12.40 -1.70 -8.61
N GLN A 198 12.78 -0.49 -9.04
CA GLN A 198 14.04 -0.27 -9.78
C GLN A 198 15.23 -0.38 -8.84
N MET A 199 15.08 0.14 -7.63
CA MET A 199 16.05 -0.05 -6.57
C MET A 199 16.22 -1.54 -6.20
N ALA A 200 15.16 -2.34 -6.23
CA ALA A 200 15.26 -3.78 -5.98
C ALA A 200 15.98 -4.52 -7.12
N ILE A 201 15.76 -4.15 -8.39
CA ILE A 201 16.53 -4.71 -9.52
C ILE A 201 18.01 -4.34 -9.45
N ASP A 202 18.30 -3.10 -9.08
CA ASP A 202 19.67 -2.60 -9.02
C ASP A 202 20.42 -3.06 -7.74
N ASP A 203 19.71 -3.72 -6.82
CA ASP A 203 20.31 -4.31 -5.64
C ASP A 203 21.05 -5.61 -5.98
N ASN A 204 22.35 -5.64 -5.67
CA ASN A 204 23.20 -6.78 -5.99
C ASN A 204 22.99 -7.95 -5.02
N GLU A 205 22.25 -7.77 -3.93
CA GLU A 205 22.04 -8.81 -2.90
C GLU A 205 21.17 -9.97 -3.42
N ASN A 206 20.16 -9.69 -4.25
CA ASN A 206 19.16 -10.68 -4.67
C ASN A 206 19.19 -11.03 -6.18
N ASN A 207 20.16 -10.49 -6.93
CA ASN A 207 20.45 -10.82 -8.34
C ASN A 207 19.25 -10.81 -9.32
N PHE A 208 18.37 -9.79 -9.20
CA PHE A 208 17.21 -9.65 -10.10
C PHE A 208 17.52 -8.98 -11.45
N SER A 209 18.81 -8.79 -11.79
CA SER A 209 19.21 -8.09 -13.02
C SER A 209 18.68 -8.74 -14.29
N ASP A 210 18.57 -10.07 -14.28
CA ASP A 210 18.15 -10.88 -15.42
C ASP A 210 16.67 -10.71 -15.74
N PHE A 211 15.86 -10.31 -14.74
CA PHE A 211 14.44 -10.02 -14.93
C PHE A 211 14.22 -8.88 -15.93
N SER A 212 15.12 -7.90 -15.97
CA SER A 212 15.01 -6.76 -16.89
C SER A 212 15.17 -7.13 -18.36
N GLY A 213 16.01 -8.13 -18.66
CA GLY A 213 16.20 -8.65 -20.02
C GLY A 213 14.92 -9.31 -20.54
N LYS A 214 14.32 -10.17 -19.70
CA LYS A 214 13.14 -10.97 -20.03
C LYS A 214 11.93 -10.14 -20.50
N LEU A 215 11.73 -8.95 -19.92
CA LEU A 215 10.65 -8.06 -20.33
C LEU A 215 10.92 -7.39 -21.68
N THR A 216 12.18 -7.03 -21.93
CA THR A 216 12.60 -6.44 -23.20
C THR A 216 12.44 -7.47 -24.33
N ASP A 217 12.73 -8.74 -24.04
CA ASP A 217 12.63 -9.85 -25.00
C ASP A 217 11.20 -10.07 -25.50
N ILE A 218 10.19 -9.74 -24.69
CA ILE A 218 8.77 -9.80 -25.08
C ILE A 218 8.19 -8.46 -25.55
N GLY A 219 9.05 -7.46 -25.76
CA GLY A 219 8.65 -6.13 -26.26
C GLY A 219 7.98 -5.23 -25.20
N TRP A 220 8.11 -5.56 -23.92
CA TRP A 220 7.53 -4.79 -22.81
C TRP A 220 8.54 -3.82 -22.19
N SER A 221 8.02 -2.74 -21.60
CA SER A 221 8.80 -1.77 -20.82
C SER A 221 8.02 -1.28 -19.59
N THR A 222 8.72 -0.71 -18.61
CA THR A 222 8.10 0.01 -17.48
C THR A 222 6.97 0.92 -17.87
N GLY A 223 7.30 1.84 -18.78
CA GLY A 223 6.41 2.93 -19.14
C GLY A 223 5.12 2.35 -19.68
N LEU A 224 5.22 1.35 -20.55
CA LEU A 224 4.06 0.65 -21.10
C LEU A 224 3.17 0.09 -19.99
N LEU A 225 3.73 -0.54 -18.97
CA LEU A 225 2.94 -1.23 -17.96
C LEU A 225 2.40 -0.31 -16.85
N VAL A 226 3.12 0.75 -16.49
CA VAL A 226 2.56 1.85 -15.71
C VAL A 226 1.39 2.50 -16.46
N GLU A 227 1.57 2.74 -17.77
CA GLU A 227 0.54 3.34 -18.61
C GLU A 227 -0.71 2.45 -18.69
N GLN A 228 -0.55 1.15 -18.95
CA GLN A 228 -1.69 0.23 -19.02
C GLN A 228 -2.36 0.00 -17.66
N HIS A 229 -1.61 0.05 -16.56
CA HIS A 229 -2.21 0.08 -15.23
C HIS A 229 -3.08 1.32 -15.03
N ASN A 230 -2.59 2.52 -15.40
CA ASN A 230 -3.36 3.75 -15.30
C ASN A 230 -4.62 3.72 -16.18
N VAL A 231 -4.56 3.08 -17.35
CA VAL A 231 -5.75 2.83 -18.19
C VAL A 231 -6.74 1.93 -17.47
N LEU A 232 -6.27 0.83 -16.86
CA LEU A 232 -7.11 -0.09 -16.10
C LEU A 232 -7.78 0.59 -14.91
N VAL A 233 -7.03 1.32 -14.10
CA VAL A 233 -7.51 2.08 -12.94
C VAL A 233 -8.61 3.06 -13.34
N LYS A 234 -8.42 3.78 -14.44
CA LYS A 234 -9.42 4.73 -14.96
C LYS A 234 -10.67 4.03 -15.50
N ALA A 235 -10.53 2.83 -16.06
CA ALA A 235 -11.67 2.01 -16.51
C ALA A 235 -12.51 1.47 -15.32
N ILE A 236 -11.88 1.28 -14.16
CA ILE A 236 -12.57 0.83 -12.95
C ILE A 236 -13.36 2.01 -12.36
N GLY A 237 -14.58 2.19 -12.85
CA GLY A 237 -15.58 3.11 -12.31
C GLY A 237 -15.22 4.57 -12.56
N ALA A 238 -15.42 5.02 -13.81
CA ALA A 238 -15.17 6.39 -14.23
C ALA A 238 -15.84 7.40 -13.28
N PRO A 239 -15.14 8.50 -12.93
CA PRO A 239 -15.66 9.50 -12.01
C PRO A 239 -16.83 10.26 -12.63
N GLU A 240 -17.73 10.79 -11.80
CA GLU A 240 -18.87 11.59 -12.29
C GLU A 240 -18.46 13.02 -12.65
N SER A 241 -17.29 13.47 -12.18
CA SER A 241 -16.67 14.78 -12.50
C SER A 241 -15.14 14.70 -12.53
N GLU A 242 -14.46 15.71 -13.09
CA GLU A 242 -12.98 15.74 -13.19
C GLU A 242 -12.26 15.88 -11.83
N ASP A 243 -13.00 16.30 -10.81
CA ASP A 243 -12.53 16.51 -9.45
C ASP A 243 -12.70 15.26 -8.57
N GLU A 244 -13.45 14.26 -9.04
CA GLU A 244 -13.64 13.00 -8.34
C GLU A 244 -12.64 11.92 -8.79
N LEU A 245 -12.29 11.05 -7.84
CA LEU A 245 -11.51 9.86 -8.10
C LEU A 245 -12.41 8.74 -8.64
N SER A 246 -11.94 8.02 -9.67
CA SER A 246 -12.54 6.76 -10.10
C SER A 246 -12.56 5.73 -8.96
N LEU A 247 -13.38 4.68 -9.05
CA LEU A 247 -13.34 3.60 -8.04
C LEU A 247 -11.94 2.94 -7.99
N GLY A 248 -11.29 2.78 -9.15
CA GLY A 248 -9.90 2.30 -9.21
C GLY A 248 -8.95 3.22 -8.46
N GLN A 249 -9.07 4.54 -8.66
CA GLN A 249 -8.21 5.52 -7.98
C GLN A 249 -8.46 5.57 -6.47
N LYS A 250 -9.72 5.38 -6.02
CA LYS A 250 -10.03 5.25 -4.60
C LYS A 250 -9.40 4.00 -3.98
N ALA A 251 -9.43 2.88 -4.71
CA ALA A 251 -8.72 1.67 -4.29
C ALA A 251 -7.20 1.91 -4.23
N GLU A 252 -6.60 2.63 -5.17
CA GLU A 252 -5.18 2.99 -5.09
C GLU A 252 -4.87 3.88 -3.87
N LEU A 253 -5.73 4.86 -3.63
CA LEU A 253 -5.60 5.78 -2.51
C LEU A 253 -5.67 5.06 -1.17
N ALA A 254 -6.60 4.11 -1.02
CA ALA A 254 -6.76 3.28 0.18
C ALA A 254 -5.43 2.61 0.59
N LEU A 255 -4.66 2.15 -0.39
CA LEU A 255 -3.40 1.44 -0.17
C LEU A 255 -2.27 2.42 0.13
N ALA A 256 -2.26 3.55 -0.58
CA ALA A 256 -1.33 4.63 -0.34
C ALA A 256 -1.48 5.13 1.11
N LYS A 257 -2.71 5.30 1.59
CA LYS A 257 -3.04 5.63 2.99
C LYS A 257 -2.60 4.54 3.95
N ALA A 258 -2.89 3.27 3.65
CA ALA A 258 -2.46 2.15 4.48
C ALA A 258 -0.93 2.06 4.59
N TRP A 259 -0.18 2.27 3.50
CA TRP A 259 1.28 2.36 3.53
C TRP A 259 1.77 3.50 4.43
N VAL A 260 1.21 4.70 4.30
CA VAL A 260 1.55 5.84 5.17
C VAL A 260 1.30 5.52 6.65
N ARG A 261 0.14 4.93 6.98
CA ARG A 261 -0.21 4.50 8.34
C ARG A 261 0.77 3.44 8.88
N SER A 262 1.23 2.55 8.00
CA SER A 262 2.19 1.50 8.33
C SER A 262 3.57 2.06 8.70
N GLU A 263 3.96 3.17 8.06
CA GLU A 263 5.22 3.89 8.28
C GLU A 263 5.13 4.96 9.39
N ALA A 264 3.94 5.12 10.00
CA ALA A 264 3.71 6.09 11.06
C ALA A 264 4.16 5.53 12.42
N VAL A 265 4.92 6.34 13.15
CA VAL A 265 5.40 6.08 14.51
C VAL A 265 4.96 7.23 15.41
N VAL A 266 4.18 6.94 16.46
CA VAL A 266 3.81 7.91 17.50
C VAL A 266 4.64 7.64 18.75
N GLU A 267 5.64 8.48 18.99
CA GLU A 267 6.38 8.51 20.25
C GLU A 267 5.49 9.06 21.37
N GLY A 268 5.51 8.40 22.53
CA GLY A 268 4.63 8.68 23.67
C GLY A 268 3.45 7.70 23.79
N GLY A 269 3.08 7.00 22.70
CA GLY A 269 2.09 5.92 22.73
C GLY A 269 2.72 4.53 22.63
N LYS A 270 2.04 3.52 23.17
CA LYS A 270 2.39 2.11 22.97
C LYS A 270 1.74 1.61 21.68
N LYS A 271 2.55 1.14 20.72
CA LYS A 271 2.05 0.54 19.48
C LYS A 271 1.31 -0.77 19.79
N LEU A 272 0.14 -0.94 19.19
CA LEU A 272 -0.63 -2.18 19.28
C LEU A 272 -0.08 -3.20 18.29
N THR A 273 0.20 -4.43 18.76
CA THR A 273 0.72 -5.53 17.93
C THR A 273 -0.32 -6.09 16.96
N ARG A 274 -1.60 -5.92 17.27
CA ARG A 274 -2.71 -6.20 16.37
C ARG A 274 -3.65 -5.02 16.51
N ALA A 275 -3.57 -4.08 15.58
CA ALA A 275 -4.43 -2.91 15.60
C ALA A 275 -5.88 -3.40 15.68
N ALA A 276 -6.57 -3.09 16.78
CA ALA A 276 -8.03 -3.13 16.75
C ALA A 276 -8.44 -2.14 15.67
N THR A 277 -9.35 -2.53 14.77
CA THR A 277 -9.69 -1.74 13.57
C THR A 277 -9.78 -0.25 13.93
N ASN A 278 -8.96 0.55 13.25
CA ASN A 278 -8.84 2.00 13.40
C ASN A 278 -8.17 2.52 14.70
N THR A 279 -7.40 1.73 15.45
CA THR A 279 -6.51 2.25 16.52
C THR A 279 -5.12 1.62 16.40
N LEU A 280 -4.09 2.46 16.28
CA LEU A 280 -2.70 1.99 16.14
C LEU A 280 -1.90 2.05 17.45
N TYR A 281 -2.28 2.98 18.34
CA TYR A 281 -1.55 3.26 19.57
C TYR A 281 -2.50 3.37 20.76
N GLU A 282 -2.01 3.01 21.94
CA GLU A 282 -2.69 3.23 23.22
C GLU A 282 -1.77 3.97 24.19
N ASP A 283 -2.34 4.77 25.08
CA ASP A 283 -1.61 5.37 26.20
C ASP A 283 -2.52 5.53 27.43
N THR A 284 -1.91 5.67 28.61
CA THR A 284 -2.59 5.91 29.87
C THR A 284 -1.91 7.04 30.64
N ILE A 285 -2.68 8.10 30.94
CA ILE A 285 -2.21 9.28 31.69
C ILE A 285 -3.16 9.56 32.86
N ASN A 286 -2.77 10.43 33.81
CA ASN A 286 -3.69 10.86 34.87
C ASN A 286 -4.34 12.23 34.55
N VAL A 287 -5.45 12.51 35.24
CA VAL A 287 -6.03 13.86 35.26
C VAL A 287 -4.98 14.89 35.71
N GLY A 288 -4.81 15.93 34.91
CA GLY A 288 -3.85 17.01 35.11
C GLY A 288 -2.42 16.69 34.66
N ASP A 289 -2.14 15.47 34.19
CA ASP A 289 -0.84 15.18 33.58
C ASP A 289 -0.75 15.85 32.21
N GLU A 290 0.47 16.27 31.87
CA GLU A 290 0.82 16.81 30.56
C GLU A 290 1.88 15.90 29.93
N VAL A 291 1.56 15.33 28.78
CA VAL A 291 2.44 14.45 28.02
C VAL A 291 2.68 15.03 26.62
N THR A 292 3.79 14.63 26.00
CA THR A 292 4.16 15.09 24.67
C THR A 292 4.14 13.91 23.71
N TYR A 293 3.44 14.09 22.59
CA TYR A 293 3.46 13.15 21.47
C TYR A 293 4.24 13.73 20.30
N THR A 294 5.00 12.86 19.64
CA THR A 294 5.65 13.14 18.36
C THR A 294 5.24 12.07 17.35
N LEU A 295 4.78 12.52 16.19
CA LEU A 295 4.49 11.69 15.03
C LEU A 295 5.71 11.77 14.11
N SER A 296 6.19 10.61 13.70
CA SER A 296 7.11 10.47 12.58
C SER A 296 6.49 9.60 11.50
N ILE A 297 6.72 9.94 10.23
CA ILE A 297 6.32 9.15 9.08
C ILE A 297 7.59 8.89 8.27
N ILE A 298 7.79 7.65 7.80
CA ILE A 298 9.00 7.21 7.08
C ILE A 298 10.32 7.56 7.80
N GLY A 299 10.28 7.71 9.14
CA GLY A 299 11.41 8.08 10.00
C GLY A 299 11.69 9.58 10.12
N ARG A 300 10.75 10.44 9.75
CA ARG A 300 10.88 11.91 9.85
C ARG A 300 9.75 12.51 10.63
N LYS A 301 10.06 13.55 11.41
CA LYS A 301 9.11 14.24 12.28
C LYS A 301 8.04 14.97 11.46
N ALA A 302 6.79 14.56 11.62
CA ALA A 302 5.64 15.07 10.87
C ALA A 302 4.65 15.88 11.71
N THR A 303 4.75 15.87 13.05
CA THR A 303 3.74 16.47 13.95
C THR A 303 3.32 17.90 13.62
N GLY A 304 4.23 18.75 13.19
CA GLY A 304 3.93 20.16 12.87
C GLY A 304 3.39 20.39 11.47
N LEU A 305 3.25 19.34 10.66
CA LEU A 305 2.85 19.38 9.24
C LEU A 305 1.53 18.64 8.99
N VAL A 306 0.98 18.01 10.02
CA VAL A 306 -0.24 17.22 9.94
C VAL A 306 -1.30 17.85 10.82
N GLY A 307 -2.56 17.60 10.47
CA GLY A 307 -3.69 17.94 11.31
C GLY A 307 -3.78 16.99 12.50
N PHE A 308 -4.38 17.48 13.59
CA PHE A 308 -4.72 16.64 14.73
C PHE A 308 -6.12 16.99 15.25
N GLN A 309 -6.86 15.98 15.66
CA GLN A 309 -8.23 16.12 16.15
C GLN A 309 -8.45 15.22 17.36
N PRO A 310 -8.61 15.78 18.58
CA PRO A 310 -9.31 15.10 19.67
C PRO A 310 -10.83 15.08 19.39
N ASN A 311 -11.59 14.27 20.12
CA ASN A 311 -13.06 14.24 20.03
C ASN A 311 -13.66 15.59 20.49
N PRO A 312 -14.38 16.31 19.61
CA PRO A 312 -14.83 17.67 19.91
C PRO A 312 -15.99 17.76 20.92
N ASP A 313 -16.79 16.70 21.10
CA ASP A 313 -18.08 16.81 21.78
C ASP A 313 -18.01 16.67 23.31
N SER A 314 -16.98 16.02 23.84
CA SER A 314 -16.83 15.78 25.28
C SER A 314 -15.37 15.53 25.66
N PRO A 315 -14.52 16.58 25.68
CA PRO A 315 -13.08 16.41 25.76
C PRO A 315 -12.68 15.81 27.12
N ILE A 316 -12.09 14.62 27.05
CA ILE A 316 -11.35 13.88 28.08
C ILE A 316 -9.89 14.35 28.06
N ILE A 317 -9.37 14.73 26.88
CA ILE A 317 -8.05 15.32 26.69
C ILE A 317 -8.15 16.73 26.06
N ARG A 318 -7.09 17.53 26.21
CA ARG A 318 -6.83 18.72 25.40
C ARG A 318 -5.52 18.52 24.65
N ALA A 319 -5.49 18.80 23.36
CA ALA A 319 -4.28 18.73 22.54
C ALA A 319 -3.93 20.10 21.96
N GLU A 320 -2.68 20.52 22.09
CA GLU A 320 -2.17 21.80 21.59
C GLU A 320 -0.82 21.60 20.92
N SER A 321 -0.61 22.21 19.75
CA SER A 321 0.69 22.21 19.09
C SER A 321 1.67 23.10 19.84
N ASP A 322 2.83 22.55 20.20
CA ASP A 322 3.94 23.28 20.82
C ASP A 322 5.24 22.96 20.10
N LYS A 323 5.76 23.93 19.34
CA LYS A 323 7.08 23.89 18.67
C LYS A 323 7.36 22.59 17.90
N GLY A 324 6.36 22.15 17.12
CA GLY A 324 6.46 20.93 16.30
C GLY A 324 6.33 19.64 17.10
N THR A 325 5.83 19.70 18.32
CA THR A 325 5.34 18.54 19.11
C THR A 325 3.87 18.77 19.46
N LEU A 326 3.18 17.72 19.91
CA LEU A 326 1.81 17.85 20.37
C LEU A 326 1.76 17.63 21.88
N LYS A 327 1.39 18.67 22.62
CA LYS A 327 1.19 18.61 24.06
C LYS A 327 -0.23 18.19 24.35
N VAL A 328 -0.39 17.14 25.15
CA VAL A 328 -1.71 16.59 25.52
C VAL A 328 -1.88 16.64 27.03
N THR A 329 -3.00 17.21 27.48
CA THR A 329 -3.37 17.31 28.90
C THR A 329 -4.58 16.44 29.19
N GLY A 330 -4.52 15.60 30.23
CA GLY A 330 -5.69 14.87 30.73
C GLY A 330 -6.65 15.77 31.50
N LEU A 331 -7.90 15.91 31.06
CA LEU A 331 -8.88 16.82 31.65
C LEU A 331 -9.81 16.14 32.66
N LYS A 332 -10.31 14.94 32.33
CA LYS A 332 -11.25 14.18 33.15
C LYS A 332 -11.07 12.69 32.88
N GLU A 333 -11.58 11.85 33.78
CA GLU A 333 -11.51 10.40 33.63
C GLU A 333 -12.28 9.91 32.39
N GLY A 334 -11.73 8.94 31.67
CA GLY A 334 -12.34 8.33 30.48
C GLY A 334 -11.31 7.96 29.42
N THR A 335 -11.76 7.45 28.28
CA THR A 335 -10.91 7.19 27.10
C THR A 335 -11.36 8.05 25.94
N GLU A 336 -10.42 8.70 25.29
CA GLU A 336 -10.64 9.49 24.07
C GLU A 336 -9.57 9.18 23.03
N GLN A 337 -9.97 9.25 21.76
CA GLN A 337 -9.08 9.04 20.64
C GLN A 337 -8.49 10.37 20.16
N LEU A 338 -7.17 10.44 20.06
CA LEU A 338 -6.43 11.47 19.36
C LEU A 338 -6.12 10.98 17.94
N ILE A 339 -6.56 11.72 16.93
CA ILE A 339 -6.37 11.38 15.52
C ILE A 339 -5.36 12.34 14.90
N PHE A 340 -4.28 11.81 14.32
CA PHE A 340 -3.41 12.53 13.39
C PHE A 340 -3.89 12.26 11.97
N TYR A 341 -3.98 13.28 11.12
CA TYR A 341 -4.48 13.16 9.75
C TYR A 341 -3.74 14.11 8.80
N ARG A 342 -3.73 13.81 7.50
CA ARG A 342 -3.07 14.67 6.50
C ARG A 342 -3.74 16.03 6.44
N ASP A 343 -2.98 17.11 6.42
CA ASP A 343 -3.52 18.49 6.41
C ASP A 343 -3.63 19.08 4.99
N GLY A 344 -3.88 18.21 4.02
CA GLY A 344 -3.99 18.60 2.61
C GLY A 344 -5.38 19.03 2.19
N GLU A 345 -5.49 19.53 0.96
CA GLU A 345 -6.78 19.82 0.33
C GLU A 345 -7.68 18.57 0.33
N ASP A 346 -8.93 18.76 0.72
CA ASP A 346 -9.96 17.72 0.89
C ASP A 346 -9.64 16.61 1.91
N CYS A 347 -8.62 16.79 2.75
CA CYS A 347 -8.25 15.82 3.77
C CYS A 347 -8.93 16.11 5.11
N ASN A 348 -9.31 15.06 5.83
CA ASN A 348 -9.89 15.21 7.17
C ASN A 348 -9.59 14.00 8.08
N ALA A 349 -9.91 14.14 9.37
CA ALA A 349 -9.65 13.12 10.38
C ALA A 349 -10.44 11.81 10.17
N GLU A 350 -11.55 11.84 9.44
CA GLU A 350 -12.38 10.66 9.18
C GLU A 350 -11.74 9.80 8.08
N ASN A 351 -11.36 10.42 6.96
CA ASN A 351 -10.96 9.72 5.74
C ASN A 351 -9.44 9.68 5.52
N ASP A 352 -8.67 10.59 6.14
CA ASP A 352 -7.24 10.80 5.85
C ASP A 352 -6.36 10.69 7.09
N TRP A 353 -6.82 9.92 8.07
CA TRP A 353 -6.04 9.64 9.27
C TRP A 353 -4.77 8.84 8.97
N ILE A 354 -3.70 9.19 9.68
CA ILE A 354 -2.36 8.61 9.63
C ILE A 354 -2.11 7.74 10.86
N ALA A 355 -2.51 8.23 12.04
CA ALA A 355 -2.40 7.48 13.28
C ALA A 355 -3.54 7.84 14.23
N LYS A 356 -4.07 6.83 14.93
CA LYS A 356 -5.10 6.96 15.95
C LYS A 356 -4.56 6.44 17.28
N VAL A 357 -4.59 7.28 18.31
CA VAL A 357 -4.08 6.98 19.66
C VAL A 357 -5.25 6.98 20.64
N ASN A 358 -5.56 5.85 21.25
CA ASN A 358 -6.53 5.79 22.35
C ASN A 358 -5.85 6.17 23.66
N ILE A 359 -6.23 7.31 24.22
CA ILE A 359 -5.66 7.84 25.47
C ILE A 359 -6.66 7.63 26.59
N THR A 360 -6.28 6.82 27.58
CA THR A 360 -7.08 6.59 28.79
C THR A 360 -6.60 7.52 29.90
N VAL A 361 -7.46 8.42 30.36
CA VAL A 361 -7.20 9.32 31.48
C VAL A 361 -7.76 8.70 32.76
N GLN A 362 -6.90 8.50 33.74
CA GLN A 362 -7.22 7.90 35.03
C GLN A 362 -7.21 8.95 36.16
N LYS A 363 -7.89 8.61 37.26
CA LYS A 363 -7.83 9.42 38.46
C LYS A 363 -6.40 9.46 39.00
N LYS A 364 -5.91 10.67 39.29
CA LYS A 364 -4.63 10.83 39.99
C LYS A 364 -4.71 10.16 41.36
N THR A 365 -3.99 9.06 41.54
CA THR A 365 -3.90 8.41 42.84
C THR A 365 -3.08 9.30 43.77
N SER A 366 -3.73 9.91 44.74
CA SER A 366 -3.00 10.54 45.84
C SER A 366 -2.44 9.42 46.69
N SER A 367 -1.11 9.26 46.70
CA SER A 367 -0.45 8.48 47.75
C SER A 367 -0.64 9.28 49.05
N GLY A 368 -1.75 9.02 49.74
CA GLY A 368 -1.97 9.53 51.09
C GLY A 368 -0.88 8.98 51.99
N GLY A 369 0.13 9.81 52.27
CA GLY A 369 1.07 9.56 53.34
C GLY A 369 0.29 9.43 54.64
N GLY A 370 0.29 8.22 55.20
CA GLY A 370 -0.16 7.99 56.57
C GLY A 370 0.77 8.74 57.52
N GLY A 371 0.37 9.95 57.90
CA GLY A 371 0.94 10.66 59.05
C GLY A 371 0.50 9.95 60.32
N GLY A 372 1.48 9.49 61.09
CA GLY A 372 1.30 8.89 62.41
C GLY A 372 1.17 9.90 63.54
#